data_AF-A0A8X6UP57-F1
#
_entry.id   AF-A0A8X6UP57-F1
#
_cell.length_a   1.000
_cell.length_b   1.000
_cell.length_c   1.000
_cell.angle_alpha   90.00
_cell.angle_beta   90.00
_cell.angle_gamma   90.00
#
_symmetry.space_group_name_H-M   'P 1'
#
loop_
_entity.id
_entity.type
_entity.pdbx_description
1 polymer ?
#
loop_
_entity_poly.entity_id
_entity_poly.type
_entity_poly.pdbx_seq_one_letter_code
_entity_poly.pdbx_strand_id
1 'polypeptide(L)'
;MNRLTPEQRFQIVQFYFENNGSVWNTYRVLRLFYRRQNHPSEQLIRLTMERFRTIWSEANPQVYVETPLHPKKLTVWRALWAGGIIGPYCFKNDEGHNVTVNGDRYRAMITNFFIPELNNHDVQELWFQKDGATCHTARATIDLLKDTFGDRLISRFGPVN
;
A
#
# COMPACT_ATOMS: atom_id res chain seq x y z
N MET A 1 -18.21 2.35 -10.97
CA MET A 1 -18.91 2.23 -9.68
C MET A 1 -18.64 3.49 -8.86
N ASN A 2 -19.68 4.27 -8.53
CA ASN A 2 -19.54 5.43 -7.63
C ASN A 2 -19.13 4.94 -6.24
N ARG A 3 -17.87 5.18 -5.88
CA ARG A 3 -17.28 4.67 -4.64
C ARG A 3 -17.64 5.64 -3.51
N LEU A 4 -18.53 5.21 -2.62
CA LEU A 4 -18.82 5.95 -1.38
C LEU A 4 -17.53 6.18 -0.58
N THR A 5 -17.35 7.41 -0.10
CA THR A 5 -16.26 7.75 0.83
C THR A 5 -16.48 7.07 2.19
N PRO A 6 -15.44 6.92 3.03
CA PRO A 6 -15.61 6.35 4.38
C PRO A 6 -16.67 7.10 5.20
N GLU A 7 -16.69 8.43 5.11
CA GLU A 7 -17.67 9.28 5.79
C GLU A 7 -19.10 9.00 5.34
N GLN A 8 -19.33 8.88 4.03
CA GLN A 8 -20.67 8.55 3.51
C GLN A 8 -21.14 7.17 3.95
N ARG A 9 -20.24 6.20 4.08
CA ARG A 9 -20.58 4.86 4.60
C ARG A 9 -20.94 4.91 6.07
N PHE A 10 -20.19 5.66 6.86
CA PHE A 10 -20.47 5.85 8.28
C PHE A 10 -21.86 6.46 8.49
N GLN A 11 -22.20 7.53 7.76
CA GLN A 11 -23.50 8.17 7.84
C GLN A 11 -24.66 7.24 7.46
N ILE A 12 -24.49 6.38 6.45
CA ILE A 12 -25.50 5.35 6.12
C ILE A 12 -25.72 4.41 7.29
N VAL A 13 -24.64 3.90 7.91
CA VAL A 13 -24.72 2.98 9.05
C VAL A 13 -25.37 3.65 10.25
N GLN A 14 -24.96 4.88 10.57
CA GLN A 14 -25.51 5.66 11.66
C GLN A 14 -27.01 5.90 11.49
N PHE A 15 -27.44 6.48 10.36
CA PHE A 15 -28.86 6.73 10.10
C PHE A 15 -29.66 5.43 9.98
N TYR A 16 -29.04 4.30 9.62
CA TYR A 16 -29.71 3.00 9.63
C TYR A 16 -30.11 2.57 11.04
N PHE A 17 -29.20 2.66 12.01
CA PHE A 17 -29.50 2.31 13.40
C PHE A 17 -30.42 3.32 14.09
N GLU A 18 -30.24 4.63 13.84
CA GLU A 18 -31.15 5.67 14.36
C GLU A 18 -32.59 5.52 13.85
N ASN A 19 -32.78 4.91 12.68
CA ASN A 19 -34.09 4.65 12.09
C ASN A 19 -34.56 3.19 12.27
N ASN A 20 -34.17 2.56 13.39
CA ASN A 20 -34.60 1.20 13.78
C ASN A 20 -34.31 0.12 12.72
N GLY A 21 -33.26 0.30 11.91
CA GLY A 21 -32.90 -0.63 10.85
C GLY A 21 -33.83 -0.63 9.63
N SER A 22 -34.67 0.41 9.46
CA SER A 22 -35.54 0.53 8.29
C SER A 22 -34.82 1.20 7.12
N VAL A 23 -34.52 0.43 6.07
CA VAL A 23 -33.88 0.93 4.83
C VAL A 23 -34.63 2.14 4.26
N TRP A 24 -35.95 2.08 4.25
CA TRP A 24 -36.79 3.13 3.67
C TRP A 24 -36.76 4.42 4.50
N ASN A 25 -36.80 4.31 5.83
CA ASN A 25 -36.67 5.49 6.71
C ASN A 25 -35.27 6.11 6.59
N THR A 26 -34.23 5.28 6.58
CA THR A 26 -32.84 5.71 6.36
C THR A 26 -32.69 6.42 5.02
N TYR A 27 -33.27 5.87 3.95
CA TYR A 27 -33.29 6.51 2.64
C TYR A 27 -33.97 7.88 2.69
N ARG A 28 -35.10 8.01 3.39
CA ARG A 28 -35.81 9.30 3.52
C ARG A 28 -34.95 10.35 4.23
N VAL A 29 -34.28 9.99 5.32
CA VAL A 29 -33.40 10.90 6.06
C VAL A 29 -32.18 11.27 5.22
N LEU A 30 -31.53 10.28 4.60
CA LEU A 30 -30.39 10.50 3.70
C LEU A 30 -30.76 11.38 2.50
N ARG A 31 -31.96 11.25 1.94
CA ARG A 31 -32.45 12.10 0.85
C ARG A 31 -32.63 13.57 1.25
N LEU A 32 -32.87 13.84 2.53
CA LEU A 32 -32.95 15.21 3.05
C LEU A 32 -31.55 15.75 3.37
N PHE A 33 -30.69 14.90 3.93
CA PHE A 33 -29.32 15.24 4.30
C PHE A 33 -28.43 15.51 3.08
N TYR A 34 -28.51 14.65 2.07
CA TYR A 34 -27.83 14.81 0.79
C TYR A 34 -28.73 15.59 -0.17
N ARG A 35 -28.22 16.65 -0.80
CA ARG A 35 -28.95 17.37 -1.86
C ARG A 35 -29.41 16.39 -2.96
N ARG A 36 -30.54 16.69 -3.62
CA ARG A 36 -31.34 15.82 -4.55
C ARG A 36 -30.59 14.89 -5.53
N GLN A 37 -29.32 15.11 -5.83
CA GLN A 37 -28.55 14.34 -6.81
C GLN A 37 -27.48 13.41 -6.21
N ASN A 38 -27.17 13.51 -4.91
CA ASN A 38 -26.03 12.80 -4.30
C ASN A 38 -26.42 11.83 -3.18
N HIS A 39 -27.72 11.57 -2.97
CA HIS A 39 -28.16 10.68 -1.90
C HIS A 39 -28.02 9.19 -2.28
N PRO A 40 -27.61 8.32 -1.35
CA PRO A 40 -27.54 6.89 -1.58
C PRO A 40 -28.91 6.30 -1.94
N SER A 41 -28.95 5.42 -2.95
CA SER A 41 -30.16 4.65 -3.26
C SER A 41 -30.45 3.59 -2.18
N GLU A 42 -31.70 3.14 -2.08
CA GLU A 42 -32.08 2.05 -1.17
C GLU A 42 -31.23 0.79 -1.36
N GLN A 43 -30.90 0.44 -2.61
CA GLN A 43 -30.04 -0.69 -2.92
C GLN A 43 -28.62 -0.49 -2.40
N LEU A 44 -28.07 0.71 -2.53
CA LEU A 44 -26.75 1.04 -2.01
C LEU A 44 -26.72 1.02 -0.47
N ILE A 45 -27.80 1.46 0.18
CA ILE A 45 -27.99 1.35 1.63
C ILE A 45 -28.00 -0.12 2.07
N ARG A 46 -28.79 -0.98 1.39
CA ARG A 46 -28.83 -2.43 1.67
C ARG A 46 -27.45 -3.07 1.55
N LEU A 47 -26.76 -2.85 0.43
CA LEU A 47 -25.42 -3.39 0.20
C LEU A 47 -24.40 -2.89 1.24
N THR A 48 -24.52 -1.63 1.66
CA THR A 48 -23.65 -1.06 2.69
C THR A 48 -23.89 -1.73 4.05
N MET A 49 -25.16 -1.96 4.42
CA MET A 49 -25.51 -2.62 5.67
C MET A 49 -25.21 -4.11 5.68
N GLU A 50 -25.41 -4.82 4.57
CA GLU A 50 -24.97 -6.20 4.40
C GLU A 50 -23.47 -6.30 4.62
N ARG A 51 -22.68 -5.47 3.92
CA ARG A 51 -21.23 -5.45 4.09
C ARG A 51 -20.79 -5.10 5.50
N PHE A 52 -21.45 -4.14 6.15
CA PHE A 52 -21.17 -3.78 7.55
C PHE A 52 -21.39 -4.97 8.48
N ARG A 53 -22.54 -5.66 8.35
CA ARG A 53 -22.86 -6.86 9.15
C ARG A 53 -21.90 -8.01 8.88
N THR A 54 -21.50 -8.24 7.63
CA THR A 54 -20.56 -9.31 7.28
C THR A 54 -19.17 -9.06 7.89
N ILE A 55 -18.70 -7.82 7.94
CA ILE A 55 -17.37 -7.49 8.47
C ILE A 55 -17.35 -7.50 10.00
N TRP A 56 -18.42 -7.03 10.64
CA TRP A 56 -18.48 -6.78 12.09
C TRP A 56 -19.45 -7.70 12.83
N SER A 57 -19.84 -8.84 12.26
CA SER A 57 -20.68 -9.83 12.95
C SER A 57 -19.86 -10.62 13.97
N GLU A 58 -20.48 -10.93 15.11
CA GLU A 58 -19.88 -11.80 16.13
C GLU A 58 -19.72 -13.25 15.64
N ALA A 59 -20.56 -13.67 14.69
CA ALA A 59 -20.50 -14.97 14.04
C ALA A 59 -19.89 -14.84 12.65
N ASN A 60 -18.95 -15.72 12.29
CA ASN A 60 -18.38 -15.77 10.94
C ASN A 60 -19.51 -16.00 9.91
N PRO A 61 -19.77 -15.06 8.99
CA PRO A 61 -20.88 -15.14 8.05
C PRO A 61 -20.65 -16.14 6.91
N GLN A 62 -19.50 -16.84 6.88
CA GLN A 62 -19.15 -17.83 5.84
C GLN A 62 -19.21 -17.24 4.42
N VAL A 63 -18.96 -15.93 4.30
CA VAL A 63 -18.91 -15.24 3.01
C VAL A 63 -17.49 -15.30 2.47
N TYR A 64 -17.31 -15.93 1.32
CA TYR A 64 -16.03 -16.02 0.63
C TYR A 64 -16.05 -15.06 -0.56
N VAL A 65 -15.00 -14.26 -0.69
CA VAL A 65 -14.74 -13.47 -1.89
C VAL A 65 -13.65 -14.19 -2.66
N GLU A 66 -13.99 -14.78 -3.80
CA GLU A 66 -13.01 -15.37 -4.69
C GLU A 66 -12.09 -14.27 -5.23
N THR A 67 -10.79 -14.47 -5.08
CA THR A 67 -9.76 -13.62 -5.68
C THR A 67 -8.89 -14.47 -6.59
N PRO A 68 -8.34 -13.93 -7.69
CA PRO A 68 -7.44 -14.68 -8.53
C PRO A 68 -6.29 -15.22 -7.68
N LEU A 69 -5.96 -16.51 -7.83
CA LEU A 69 -4.82 -17.12 -7.13
C LEU A 69 -3.49 -16.42 -7.49
N HIS A 70 -3.41 -15.89 -8.71
CA HIS A 70 -2.25 -15.17 -9.23
C HIS A 70 -2.66 -13.80 -9.79
N PRO A 71 -2.99 -12.83 -8.91
CA PRO A 71 -3.24 -11.47 -9.38
C PRO A 71 -1.93 -10.93 -9.96
N LYS A 72 -2.03 -10.05 -10.97
CA LYS A 72 -0.84 -9.35 -11.48
C LYS A 72 -0.26 -8.49 -10.35
N LYS A 73 0.97 -8.78 -9.94
CA LYS A 73 1.70 -8.06 -8.89
C LYS A 73 2.81 -7.23 -9.51
N LEU A 74 3.05 -6.03 -8.98
CA LEU A 74 4.18 -5.17 -9.31
C LEU A 74 5.05 -5.02 -8.07
N THR A 75 6.35 -5.29 -8.20
CA THR A 75 7.31 -5.01 -7.14
C THR A 75 7.90 -3.63 -7.32
N VAL A 76 7.89 -2.85 -6.24
CA VAL A 76 8.40 -1.47 -6.22
C VAL A 76 9.42 -1.34 -5.12
N TRP A 77 10.51 -0.61 -5.38
CA TRP A 77 11.46 -0.18 -4.38
C TRP A 77 11.33 1.34 -4.13
N ARG A 78 11.48 1.75 -2.86
CA ARG A 78 11.53 3.15 -2.43
C ARG A 78 12.48 3.27 -1.24
N ALA A 79 13.15 4.41 -1.15
CA ALA A 79 13.86 4.85 0.05
C ALA A 79 13.13 6.05 0.68
N LEU A 80 13.23 6.13 2.01
CA LEU A 80 12.64 7.19 2.81
C LEU A 80 13.75 7.84 3.62
N TRP A 81 13.73 9.16 3.71
CA TRP A 81 14.65 9.93 4.54
C TRP A 81 13.98 11.21 5.03
N ALA A 82 14.65 11.98 5.90
CA ALA A 82 14.06 13.16 6.54
C ALA A 82 13.56 14.23 5.55
N GLY A 83 14.23 14.39 4.41
CA GLY A 83 13.82 15.34 3.37
C GLY A 83 12.86 14.77 2.31
N GLY A 84 12.41 13.52 2.42
CA GLY A 84 11.35 12.98 1.57
C GLY A 84 11.54 11.53 1.12
N ILE A 85 11.08 11.25 -0.10
CA ILE A 85 11.03 9.91 -0.69
C ILE A 85 11.92 9.88 -1.94
N ILE A 86 12.78 8.87 -2.05
CA ILE A 86 13.53 8.55 -3.26
C ILE A 86 12.88 7.34 -3.94
N GLY A 87 12.62 7.41 -5.23
CA GLY A 87 11.78 6.44 -5.95
C GLY A 87 10.38 6.97 -6.29
N PRO A 88 9.46 6.10 -6.77
CA PRO A 88 9.54 4.64 -6.86
C PRO A 88 10.36 4.09 -8.03
N TYR A 89 11.09 3.00 -7.79
CA TYR A 89 11.64 2.15 -8.85
C TYR A 89 10.75 0.91 -9.06
N CYS A 90 10.24 0.73 -10.28
CA CYS A 90 9.42 -0.42 -10.64
C CYS A 90 10.25 -1.48 -11.35
N PHE A 91 10.26 -2.72 -10.83
CA PHE A 91 11.02 -3.80 -11.46
C PHE A 91 10.28 -4.34 -12.69
N LYS A 92 10.78 -3.95 -13.87
CA LYS A 92 10.28 -4.39 -15.18
C LYS A 92 11.44 -4.83 -16.08
N ASN A 93 11.18 -5.72 -17.03
CA ASN A 93 12.11 -6.00 -18.13
C ASN A 93 11.96 -4.96 -19.26
N ASP A 94 12.76 -5.10 -20.33
CA ASP A 94 12.77 -4.18 -21.47
C ASP A 94 11.42 -4.13 -22.23
N GLU A 95 10.62 -5.19 -22.11
CA GLU A 95 9.26 -5.27 -22.68
C GLU A 95 8.19 -4.68 -21.73
N GLY A 96 8.58 -4.17 -20.56
CA GLY A 96 7.68 -3.59 -19.57
C GLY A 96 6.94 -4.60 -18.67
N HIS A 97 7.25 -5.89 -18.78
CA HIS A 97 6.69 -6.95 -17.94
C HIS A 97 7.28 -6.92 -16.53
N ASN A 98 6.43 -7.17 -15.52
CA ASN A 98 6.86 -7.18 -14.11
C ASN A 98 7.79 -8.37 -13.86
N VAL A 99 8.90 -8.13 -13.17
CA VAL A 99 9.90 -9.18 -12.88
C VAL A 99 10.14 -9.36 -11.39
N THR A 100 10.52 -10.58 -11.01
CA THR A 100 10.95 -10.91 -9.65
C THR A 100 12.27 -10.25 -9.33
N VAL A 101 12.39 -9.69 -8.12
CA VAL A 101 13.64 -9.11 -7.63
C VAL A 101 14.60 -10.24 -7.26
N ASN A 102 15.78 -10.22 -7.84
CA ASN A 102 16.90 -11.08 -7.46
C ASN A 102 18.12 -10.21 -7.12
N GLY A 103 19.25 -10.84 -6.76
CA GLY A 103 20.48 -10.11 -6.40
C GLY A 103 20.96 -9.16 -7.50
N ASP A 104 21.00 -9.61 -8.76
CA ASP A 104 21.50 -8.81 -9.88
C ASP A 104 20.60 -7.60 -10.17
N ARG A 105 19.28 -7.82 -10.25
CA ARG A 105 18.31 -6.73 -10.47
C ARG A 105 18.31 -5.74 -9.31
N TYR A 106 18.48 -6.22 -8.09
CA TYR A 106 18.59 -5.34 -6.93
C TYR A 106 19.85 -4.47 -7.00
N ARG A 107 21.01 -5.07 -7.27
CA ARG A 107 22.27 -4.31 -7.45
C ARG A 107 22.20 -3.35 -8.63
N ALA A 108 21.63 -3.76 -9.76
CA ALA A 108 21.42 -2.88 -10.91
C ALA A 108 20.54 -1.68 -10.55
N MET A 109 19.47 -1.87 -9.78
CA MET A 109 18.65 -0.77 -9.26
C MET A 109 19.45 0.13 -8.32
N ILE A 110 20.27 -0.42 -7.41
CA ILE A 110 21.11 0.38 -6.52
C ILE A 110 22.08 1.25 -7.33
N THR A 111 22.83 0.66 -8.26
CA THR A 111 23.87 1.34 -9.04
C THR A 111 23.30 2.33 -10.05
N ASN A 112 22.25 1.95 -10.78
CA ASN A 112 21.79 2.71 -11.95
C ASN A 112 20.67 3.69 -11.60
N PHE A 113 20.00 3.51 -10.45
CA PHE A 113 18.90 4.37 -10.03
C PHE A 113 19.17 5.00 -8.66
N PHE A 114 19.33 4.22 -7.60
CA PHE A 114 19.36 4.79 -6.25
C PHE A 114 20.58 5.68 -5.98
N ILE A 115 21.80 5.22 -6.28
CA ILE A 115 23.03 5.99 -6.04
C ILE A 115 23.02 7.32 -6.82
N PRO A 116 22.64 7.36 -8.12
CA PRO A 116 22.50 8.63 -8.84
C PRO A 116 21.52 9.63 -8.21
N GLU A 117 20.41 9.15 -7.63
CA GLU A 117 19.46 10.01 -6.92
C GLU A 117 20.06 10.62 -5.64
N LEU A 118 21.15 10.04 -5.11
CA LEU A 118 21.86 10.58 -3.96
C LEU A 118 22.84 11.71 -4.30
N ASN A 119 23.10 12.00 -5.58
CA ASN A 119 24.12 12.99 -5.98
C ASN A 119 23.89 14.41 -5.43
N ASN A 120 22.65 14.76 -5.10
CA ASN A 120 22.30 16.05 -4.49
C ASN A 120 22.33 16.01 -2.95
N HIS A 121 22.78 14.92 -2.36
CA HIS A 121 22.81 14.68 -0.93
C HIS A 121 24.25 14.40 -0.48
N ASP A 122 24.61 14.85 0.72
CA ASP A 122 25.88 14.46 1.31
C ASP A 122 25.80 13.01 1.80
N VAL A 123 26.16 12.07 0.92
CA VAL A 123 26.19 10.64 1.23
C VAL A 123 27.08 10.31 2.42
N GLN A 124 28.06 11.18 2.75
CA GLN A 124 28.93 10.99 3.91
C GLN A 124 28.23 11.25 5.25
N GLU A 125 27.05 11.87 5.23
CA GLU A 125 26.24 12.07 6.44
C GLU A 125 25.07 11.08 6.54
N LEU A 126 24.84 10.29 5.49
CA LEU A 126 23.69 9.39 5.43
C LEU A 126 23.99 8.00 5.98
N TRP A 127 23.04 7.50 6.78
CA TRP A 127 22.95 6.10 7.18
C TRP A 127 21.98 5.36 6.26
N PHE A 128 22.39 4.18 5.78
CA PHE A 128 21.54 3.32 4.98
C PHE A 128 21.09 2.10 5.78
N GLN A 129 19.78 1.92 5.91
CA GLN A 129 19.17 0.79 6.62
C GLN A 129 18.33 -0.06 5.66
N LYS A 130 18.44 -1.39 5.79
CA LYS A 130 17.62 -2.35 5.04
C LYS A 130 17.37 -3.63 5.84
N ASP A 131 16.40 -4.43 5.39
CA ASP A 131 16.07 -5.72 6.01
C ASP A 131 17.03 -6.86 5.60
N GLY A 132 16.78 -8.05 6.14
CA GLY A 132 17.63 -9.24 5.98
C GLY A 132 17.33 -10.11 4.75
N ALA A 133 16.64 -9.60 3.71
CA ALA A 133 16.31 -10.40 2.53
C ALA A 133 17.56 -10.95 1.82
N THR A 134 17.45 -12.12 1.19
CA THR A 134 18.61 -12.81 0.58
C THR A 134 19.34 -11.97 -0.47
N CYS A 135 18.61 -11.25 -1.34
CA CYS A 135 19.22 -10.37 -2.34
C CYS A 135 19.91 -9.15 -1.71
N HIS A 136 19.44 -8.68 -0.56
CA HIS A 136 20.00 -7.55 0.16
C HIS A 136 21.27 -7.95 0.91
N THR A 137 21.32 -9.15 1.47
CA THR A 137 22.41 -9.63 2.32
C THR A 137 23.49 -10.41 1.58
N ALA A 138 23.29 -10.65 0.27
CA ALA A 138 24.31 -11.22 -0.59
C ALA A 138 25.62 -10.41 -0.51
N ARG A 139 26.76 -11.10 -0.43
CA ARG A 139 28.09 -10.47 -0.27
C ARG A 139 28.34 -9.34 -1.27
N ALA A 140 28.12 -9.60 -2.56
CA ALA A 140 28.27 -8.58 -3.61
C ALA A 140 27.36 -7.35 -3.41
N THR A 141 26.18 -7.52 -2.80
CA THR A 141 25.28 -6.41 -2.49
C THR A 141 25.76 -5.63 -1.27
N ILE A 142 26.32 -6.30 -0.26
CA ILE A 142 26.91 -5.65 0.92
C ILE A 142 28.16 -4.87 0.50
N ASP A 143 29.04 -5.46 -0.30
CA ASP A 143 30.27 -4.82 -0.77
C ASP A 143 29.93 -3.54 -1.58
N LEU A 144 28.99 -3.63 -2.53
CA LEU A 144 28.49 -2.47 -3.30
C LEU A 144 28.01 -1.31 -2.41
N LEU A 145 27.28 -1.63 -1.33
CA LEU A 145 26.75 -0.61 -0.43
C LEU A 145 27.82 -0.07 0.53
N LYS A 146 28.80 -0.88 0.93
CA LYS A 146 29.95 -0.42 1.70
C LYS A 146 30.81 0.55 0.90
N ASP A 147 30.96 0.33 -0.41
CA ASP A 147 31.67 1.26 -1.28
C ASP A 147 31.01 2.66 -1.31
N THR A 148 29.69 2.73 -1.08
CA THR A 148 28.92 3.98 -1.09
C THR A 148 28.77 4.60 0.31
N PHE A 149 28.41 3.80 1.32
CA PHE A 149 28.03 4.26 2.65
C PHE A 149 29.09 4.00 3.72
N GLY A 150 30.14 3.22 3.43
CA GLY A 150 31.18 2.84 4.38
C GLY A 150 30.60 2.11 5.59
N ASP A 151 31.00 2.55 6.79
CA ASP A 151 30.54 2.00 8.07
C ASP A 151 29.11 2.40 8.44
N ARG A 152 28.47 3.30 7.67
CA ARG A 152 27.11 3.79 7.91
C ARG A 152 26.03 2.90 7.27
N LEU A 153 26.22 1.58 7.31
CA LEU A 153 25.31 0.59 6.76
C LEU A 153 24.74 -0.30 7.88
N ILE A 154 23.43 -0.19 8.11
CA ILE A 154 22.69 -1.04 9.05
C ILE A 154 22.05 -2.18 8.26
N SER A 155 22.63 -3.37 8.38
CA SER A 155 22.14 -4.56 7.69
C SER A 155 22.74 -5.84 8.27
N ARG A 156 22.04 -6.96 8.06
CA ARG A 156 22.62 -8.29 8.30
C ARG A 156 23.86 -8.49 7.41
N PHE A 157 24.99 -8.81 8.04
CA PHE A 157 26.35 -8.86 7.46
C PHE A 157 26.95 -7.49 7.05
N GLY A 158 26.27 -6.40 7.41
CA GLY A 158 26.80 -5.04 7.36
C GLY A 158 27.75 -4.75 8.54
N PRO A 159 28.35 -3.54 8.56
CA PRO A 159 29.19 -3.07 9.66
C PRO A 159 28.40 -2.89 10.96
N VAL A 160 27.11 -2.57 10.88
CA VAL A 160 26.20 -2.41 12.03
C VAL A 160 24.97 -3.30 11.81
N ASN A 161 24.51 -3.97 12.89
CA ASN A 161 23.36 -4.89 12.86
C ASN A 161 22.40 -4.61 14.01
#